data_AF-A0A1F9WXD7-F1
#
_entry.id   AF-A0A1F9WXD7-F1
#
_cell.length_a   1.000
_cell.length_b   1.000
_cell.length_c   1.000
_cell.angle_alpha   90.00
_cell.angle_beta   90.00
_cell.angle_gamma   90.00
#
_symmetry.space_group_name_H-M   'P 1'
#
loop_
_entity.id
_entity.type
_entity.pdbx_description
1 polymer ?
#
loop_
_entity_poly.entity_id
_entity_poly.type
_entity_poly.pdbx_seq_one_letter_code
_entity_poly.pdbx_strand_id
1 'polypeptide(L)'
;MREAKRFVIITALFLLSGMSGVTGQQNKQDNTPRIQIEEEEIILFDDRGKELKKLYVGKNDPEKERVLQQNQEKVLKIIGAKHIQDIRDSKQYVRFNEENRKLLKIKQIDKPKMKFIDKQGKVLKELHLTMSDKPDIKEVTRKIHGIEKNVVESKEITGILSKENNYALVNTHRSLIRIEGGDIVDLEYYSIDGKVLWSKQLPENMGIANQKVSENGEIVAYIQGFITGNLDAREYYEKLVVINKKGEEIMNYPKKRDDVRLRNDISMSDNGCYIGISLTTKNNQIVSMFFDVLNNKSWVSEKHYVVNSISNNGILNANIVTFNPHNLKEVTRKEEIVDLKSVFRE
;
A
#
# COMPACT_ATOMS: atom_id res chain seq x y z
N MET A 1 19.79 42.61 17.01
CA MET A 1 20.49 41.32 17.17
C MET A 1 19.99 40.60 18.42
N ARG A 2 19.14 39.60 18.26
CA ARG A 2 19.14 38.31 19.00
C ARG A 2 17.96 37.49 18.49
N GLU A 3 18.30 36.32 17.99
CA GLU A 3 17.46 35.42 17.22
C GLU A 3 16.37 34.77 18.06
N ALA A 4 15.13 34.81 17.59
CA ALA A 4 14.04 33.99 18.11
C ALA A 4 14.05 32.62 17.40
N LYS A 5 14.51 31.59 18.10
CA LYS A 5 14.40 30.20 17.65
C LYS A 5 12.93 29.78 17.66
N ARG A 6 12.38 29.55 16.47
CA ARG A 6 11.06 28.92 16.28
C ARG A 6 11.19 27.41 16.47
N PHE A 7 10.57 26.87 17.51
CA PHE A 7 10.36 25.43 17.68
C PHE A 7 9.16 25.00 16.82
N VAL A 8 9.37 24.00 15.97
CA VAL A 8 8.33 23.33 15.19
C VAL A 8 7.72 22.24 16.09
N ILE A 9 6.47 22.43 16.48
CA ILE A 9 5.65 21.43 17.19
C ILE A 9 5.07 20.51 16.11
N ILE A 10 5.52 19.26 16.04
CA ILE A 10 4.87 18.20 15.26
C ILE A 10 3.95 17.45 16.21
N THR A 11 2.67 17.79 16.16
CA THR A 11 1.59 17.10 16.87
C THR A 11 1.28 15.79 16.14
N ALA A 12 1.68 14.66 16.70
CA ALA A 12 1.19 13.35 16.27
C ALA A 12 0.02 12.94 17.19
N LEU A 13 -1.21 13.18 16.75
CA LEU A 13 -2.41 12.56 17.31
C LEU A 13 -2.38 11.07 16.98
N PHE A 14 -2.21 10.22 17.99
CA PHE A 14 -2.60 8.82 17.94
C PHE A 14 -3.88 8.66 18.76
N LEU A 15 -4.93 8.23 18.07
CA LEU A 15 -6.23 7.91 18.64
C LEU A 15 -6.11 6.70 19.56
N LEU A 16 -6.40 6.92 20.84
CA LEU A 16 -6.74 5.92 21.83
C LEU A 16 -8.14 5.38 21.54
N SER A 17 -8.26 4.09 21.23
CA SER A 17 -9.49 3.34 21.49
C SER A 17 -9.17 1.85 21.54
N GLY A 18 -9.44 1.22 22.69
CA GLY A 18 -9.59 -0.23 22.78
C GLY A 18 -8.70 -0.98 23.77
N MET A 19 -8.55 -0.51 25.01
CA MET A 19 -8.13 -1.43 26.09
C MET A 19 -9.29 -2.39 26.39
N SER A 20 -9.18 -3.62 25.89
CA SER A 20 -9.90 -4.76 26.44
C SER A 20 -8.87 -5.83 26.80
N GLY A 21 -8.95 -6.31 28.04
CA GLY A 21 -7.92 -7.11 28.69
C GLY A 21 -7.68 -8.44 27.98
N VAL A 22 -6.40 -8.73 27.71
CA VAL A 22 -5.95 -10.03 27.22
C VAL A 22 -5.44 -10.83 28.42
N THR A 23 -6.34 -11.56 29.07
CA THR A 23 -5.98 -12.70 29.91
C THR A 23 -5.89 -13.95 29.03
N GLY A 24 -4.66 -14.44 28.87
CA GLY A 24 -4.34 -15.87 28.66
C GLY A 24 -5.24 -16.70 27.74
N GLN A 25 -5.42 -16.30 26.47
CA GLN A 25 -5.69 -17.27 25.42
C GLN A 25 -4.37 -17.60 24.72
N GLN A 26 -3.92 -18.84 24.85
CA GLN A 26 -2.97 -19.40 23.89
C GLN A 26 -3.54 -19.16 22.49
N ASN A 27 -2.78 -18.43 21.67
CA ASN A 27 -3.08 -18.12 20.28
C ASN A 27 -3.65 -19.38 19.58
N LYS A 28 -4.98 -19.46 19.43
CA LYS A 28 -5.55 -20.15 18.27
C LYS A 28 -5.08 -19.30 17.10
N GLN A 29 -3.97 -19.72 16.50
CA GLN A 29 -3.60 -19.24 15.18
C GLN A 29 -4.86 -19.35 14.33
N ASP A 30 -5.26 -18.23 13.72
CA ASP A 30 -6.39 -18.26 12.80
C ASP A 30 -5.98 -19.22 11.67
N ASN A 31 -6.62 -20.39 11.66
CA ASN A 31 -6.34 -21.50 10.76
C ASN A 31 -7.00 -21.25 9.40
N THR A 32 -7.07 -19.99 9.00
CA THR A 32 -7.50 -19.55 7.68
C THR A 32 -6.30 -19.64 6.74
N PRO A 33 -6.49 -20.17 5.52
CA PRO A 33 -5.43 -20.07 4.54
C PRO A 33 -5.18 -18.58 4.28
N ARG A 34 -3.94 -18.21 4.00
CA ARG A 34 -3.54 -16.81 3.84
C ARG A 34 -2.29 -16.67 3.03
N ILE A 35 -2.12 -15.49 2.46
CA ILE A 35 -0.87 -15.07 1.85
C ILE A 35 -0.13 -14.17 2.85
N GLN A 36 1.14 -14.48 3.12
CA GLN A 36 2.00 -13.76 4.06
C GLN A 36 3.22 -13.22 3.31
N ILE A 37 3.65 -12.01 3.64
CA ILE A 37 4.91 -11.45 3.12
C ILE A 37 5.92 -11.38 4.26
N GLU A 38 7.15 -11.78 3.99
CA GLU A 38 8.26 -11.76 4.93
C GLU A 38 9.31 -10.77 4.44
N GLU A 39 9.44 -9.64 5.15
CA GLU A 39 10.40 -8.57 4.84
C GLU A 39 11.41 -8.39 5.97
N GLU A 40 11.04 -8.75 7.19
CA GLU A 40 11.85 -8.58 8.39
C GLU A 40 11.93 -9.86 9.22
N GLU A 41 13.10 -10.11 9.79
CA GLU A 41 13.36 -11.10 10.82
C GLU A 41 13.31 -10.40 12.18
N ILE A 42 12.37 -10.80 13.05
CA ILE A 42 12.30 -10.37 14.44
C ILE A 42 12.83 -11.50 15.33
N ILE A 43 13.85 -11.19 16.13
CA ILE A 43 14.44 -12.09 17.11
C ILE A 43 14.17 -11.54 18.51
N LEU A 44 13.51 -12.36 19.34
CA LEU A 44 13.21 -12.06 20.74
C LEU A 44 14.20 -12.77 21.66
N PHE A 45 14.69 -12.07 22.68
CA PHE A 45 15.61 -12.59 23.67
C PHE A 45 14.99 -12.58 25.07
N ASP A 46 15.45 -13.49 25.92
CA ASP A 46 15.19 -13.44 27.36
C ASP A 46 16.11 -12.42 28.06
N ASP A 47 15.90 -12.26 29.37
CA ASP A 47 16.65 -11.29 30.18
C ASP A 47 18.13 -11.68 30.37
N ARG A 48 18.52 -12.88 29.90
CA ARG A 48 19.90 -13.40 29.91
C ARG A 48 20.54 -13.34 28.52
N GLY A 49 19.84 -12.80 27.52
CA GLY A 49 20.31 -12.71 26.14
C GLY A 49 20.17 -14.01 25.33
N LYS A 50 19.41 -15.01 25.82
CA LYS A 50 19.12 -16.24 25.05
C LYS A 50 17.97 -16.00 24.09
N GLU A 51 18.10 -16.47 22.86
CA GLU A 51 17.03 -16.43 21.86
C GLU A 51 15.82 -17.26 22.34
N LEU A 52 14.65 -16.61 22.38
CA LEU A 52 13.37 -17.22 22.75
C LEU A 52 12.54 -17.60 21.53
N LYS A 53 12.48 -16.69 20.55
CA LYS A 53 11.62 -16.84 19.37
C LYS A 53 12.18 -16.06 18.20
N LYS A 54 12.02 -16.63 17.02
CA LYS A 54 12.24 -15.98 15.73
C LYS A 54 10.92 -15.88 14.97
N LEU A 55 10.68 -14.73 14.35
CA LEU A 55 9.50 -14.43 13.58
C LEU A 55 9.92 -13.80 12.25
N TYR A 56 9.21 -14.15 11.18
CA TYR A 56 9.37 -13.57 9.86
C TYR A 56 8.06 -12.89 9.51
N VAL A 57 8.09 -11.59 9.28
CA VAL A 57 6.89 -10.75 9.19
C VAL A 57 7.03 -9.71 8.10
N GLY A 58 5.89 -9.22 7.62
CA GLY A 58 5.84 -8.03 6.79
C GLY A 58 6.11 -6.78 7.64
N LYS A 59 6.56 -5.70 7.01
CA LYS A 59 6.88 -4.45 7.70
C LYS A 59 5.69 -3.86 8.46
N ASN A 60 4.46 -4.08 7.95
CA ASN A 60 3.19 -3.63 8.50
C ASN A 60 2.32 -4.79 9.01
N ASP A 61 2.91 -5.94 9.29
CA ASP A 61 2.18 -7.11 9.76
C ASP A 61 1.59 -6.86 11.18
N PRO A 62 0.30 -7.11 11.43
CA PRO A 62 -0.28 -7.00 12.76
C PRO A 62 0.45 -7.85 13.82
N GLU A 63 1.04 -8.98 13.44
CA GLU A 63 1.85 -9.78 14.37
C GLU A 63 3.13 -9.04 14.79
N LYS A 64 3.75 -8.27 13.89
CA LYS A 64 4.88 -7.40 14.23
C LYS A 64 4.47 -6.37 15.25
N GLU A 65 3.40 -5.63 15.01
CA GLU A 65 2.92 -4.59 15.94
C GLU A 65 2.63 -5.18 17.33
N ARG A 66 1.93 -6.32 17.38
CA ARG A 66 1.66 -7.05 18.63
C ARG A 66 2.95 -7.40 19.38
N VAL A 67 3.96 -7.90 18.68
CA VAL A 67 5.26 -8.27 19.29
C VAL A 67 6.03 -7.05 19.78
N LEU A 68 6.03 -5.97 19.01
CA LEU A 68 6.66 -4.70 19.42
C LEU A 68 6.00 -4.13 20.67
N GLN A 69 4.67 -4.15 20.74
CA GLN A 69 3.91 -3.71 21.91
C GLN A 69 4.22 -4.58 23.14
N GLN A 70 4.20 -5.90 23.00
CA GLN A 70 4.54 -6.82 24.09
C GLN A 70 5.97 -6.60 24.61
N ASN A 71 6.93 -6.36 23.71
CA ASN A 71 8.30 -6.07 24.10
C ASN A 71 8.41 -4.71 24.81
N GLN A 72 7.72 -3.69 24.31
CA GLN A 72 7.66 -2.36 24.94
C GLN A 72 7.11 -2.44 26.37
N GLU A 73 6.01 -3.16 26.59
CA GLU A 73 5.44 -3.39 27.93
C GLU A 73 6.43 -4.08 28.86
N LYS A 74 7.16 -5.09 28.36
CA LYS A 74 8.19 -5.79 29.12
C LYS A 74 9.34 -4.84 29.53
N VAL A 75 9.82 -4.02 28.60
CA VAL A 75 10.88 -3.04 28.87
C VAL A 75 10.42 -1.98 29.88
N LEU A 76 9.19 -1.45 29.74
CA LEU A 76 8.62 -0.49 30.69
C LEU A 76 8.59 -1.05 32.11
N LYS A 77 8.21 -2.33 32.25
CA LYS A 77 8.23 -3.02 33.55
C LYS A 77 9.64 -3.13 34.14
N ILE A 78 10.66 -3.44 33.34
CA ILE A 78 12.06 -3.56 33.79
C ILE A 78 12.59 -2.22 34.32
N ILE A 79 12.24 -1.11 33.67
CA ILE A 79 12.71 0.22 34.06
C ILE A 79 11.82 0.90 35.12
N GLY A 80 10.71 0.26 35.52
CA GLY A 80 9.79 0.78 36.53
C GLY A 80 8.88 1.91 36.04
N ALA A 81 8.60 1.99 34.74
CA ALA A 81 7.71 2.99 34.13
C ALA A 81 6.36 2.38 33.76
N LYS A 82 5.30 3.21 33.77
CA LYS A 82 3.93 2.80 33.36
C LYS A 82 3.68 3.09 31.89
N HIS A 83 4.06 4.28 31.41
CA HIS A 83 3.86 4.69 30.03
C HIS A 83 5.15 5.23 29.42
N ILE A 84 5.30 5.07 28.10
CA ILE A 84 6.46 5.58 27.36
C ILE A 84 6.49 7.12 27.33
N GLN A 85 5.30 7.74 27.40
CA GLN A 85 5.16 9.20 27.45
C GLN A 85 5.79 9.79 28.71
N ASP A 86 5.75 9.06 29.83
CA ASP A 86 6.28 9.52 31.12
C ASP A 86 7.82 9.61 31.12
N ILE A 87 8.47 8.87 30.22
CA ILE A 87 9.93 8.74 30.20
C ILE A 87 10.59 9.42 29.01
N ARG A 88 9.82 9.95 28.05
CA ARG A 88 10.30 10.39 26.73
C ARG A 88 11.40 11.45 26.78
N ASP A 89 11.28 12.40 27.71
CA ASP A 89 12.23 13.52 27.87
C ASP A 89 13.20 13.32 29.05
N SER A 90 13.30 12.08 29.56
CA SER A 90 14.09 11.77 30.75
C SER A 90 15.27 10.84 30.43
N LYS A 91 16.23 10.76 31.36
CA LYS A 91 17.34 9.78 31.30
C LYS A 91 16.83 8.33 31.22
N GLN A 92 15.59 8.08 31.64
CA GLN A 92 14.99 6.75 31.54
C GLN A 92 14.69 6.34 30.09
N TYR A 93 14.55 7.29 29.15
CA TYR A 93 14.40 6.95 27.72
C TYR A 93 15.66 6.29 27.15
N VAL A 94 16.85 6.71 27.58
CA VAL A 94 18.11 6.07 27.17
C VAL A 94 18.14 4.63 27.67
N ARG A 95 17.82 4.42 28.95
CA ARG A 95 17.72 3.08 29.55
C ARG A 95 16.67 2.21 28.87
N PHE A 96 15.51 2.78 28.51
CA PHE A 96 14.48 2.11 27.73
C PHE A 96 15.04 1.57 26.41
N ASN A 97 15.76 2.40 25.66
CA ASN A 97 16.35 1.99 24.37
C ASN A 97 17.45 0.92 24.55
N GLU A 98 18.25 1.01 25.60
CA GLU A 98 19.28 0.00 25.92
C GLU A 98 18.66 -1.36 26.25
N GLU A 99 17.64 -1.40 27.11
CA GLU A 99 16.94 -2.63 27.46
C GLU A 99 16.16 -3.19 26.25
N ASN A 100 15.53 -2.32 25.45
CA ASN A 100 14.83 -2.73 24.23
C ASN A 100 15.76 -3.44 23.24
N ARG A 101 17.00 -2.93 23.06
CA ARG A 101 18.01 -3.56 22.19
C ARG A 101 18.52 -4.91 22.70
N LYS A 102 18.45 -5.17 24.02
CA LYS A 102 18.82 -6.47 24.59
C LYS A 102 17.74 -7.53 24.33
N LEU A 103 16.48 -7.11 24.36
CA LEU A 103 15.33 -8.02 24.27
C LEU A 103 14.82 -8.25 22.84
N LEU A 104 15.13 -7.34 21.92
CA LEU A 104 14.59 -7.34 20.57
C LEU A 104 15.64 -6.95 19.54
N LYS A 105 15.75 -7.76 18.47
CA LYS A 105 16.50 -7.43 17.27
C LYS A 105 15.59 -7.57 16.05
N ILE A 106 15.55 -6.54 15.21
CA ILE A 106 14.85 -6.54 13.92
C ILE A 106 15.90 -6.44 12.84
N LYS A 107 15.86 -7.33 11.85
CA LYS A 107 16.72 -7.28 10.67
C LYS A 107 15.87 -7.27 9.41
N GLN A 108 16.26 -6.47 8.44
CA GLN A 108 15.71 -6.60 7.09
C GLN A 108 16.22 -7.91 6.47
N ILE A 109 15.34 -8.62 5.77
CA ILE A 109 15.70 -9.84 5.04
C ILE A 109 16.24 -9.43 3.67
N ASP A 110 17.42 -9.92 3.30
CA ASP A 110 18.06 -9.58 2.02
C ASP A 110 17.23 -9.98 0.79
N LYS A 111 16.42 -11.05 0.93
CA LYS A 111 15.51 -11.57 -0.10
C LYS A 111 14.11 -11.76 0.50
N PRO A 112 13.25 -10.73 0.48
CA PRO A 112 11.87 -10.84 0.92
C PRO A 112 11.12 -11.94 0.16
N LYS A 113 10.08 -12.49 0.79
CA LYS A 113 9.36 -13.65 0.26
C LYS A 113 7.87 -13.48 0.42
N MET A 114 7.10 -13.94 -0.55
CA MET A 114 5.66 -14.14 -0.43
C MET A 114 5.38 -15.63 -0.24
N LYS A 115 4.66 -15.98 0.82
CA LYS A 115 4.27 -17.35 1.17
C LYS A 115 2.77 -17.52 1.10
N PHE A 116 2.34 -18.64 0.53
CA PHE A 116 0.95 -19.09 0.54
C PHE A 116 0.84 -20.17 1.61
N ILE A 117 0.00 -19.95 2.62
CA ILE A 117 -0.09 -20.79 3.81
C ILE A 117 -1.50 -21.38 3.86
N ASP A 118 -1.60 -22.69 4.04
CA ASP A 118 -2.90 -23.36 4.17
C ASP A 118 -3.52 -23.23 5.57
N LYS A 119 -4.70 -23.84 5.74
CA LYS A 119 -5.43 -23.85 7.02
C LYS A 119 -4.68 -24.51 8.17
N GLN A 120 -3.71 -25.37 7.85
CA GLN A 120 -2.89 -26.09 8.81
C GLN A 120 -1.58 -25.35 9.12
N GLY A 121 -1.36 -24.16 8.53
CA GLY A 121 -0.13 -23.39 8.68
C GLY A 121 1.02 -23.90 7.80
N LYS A 122 0.77 -24.84 6.87
CA LYS A 122 1.78 -25.35 5.96
C LYS A 122 1.95 -24.41 4.78
N VAL A 123 3.21 -24.15 4.42
CA VAL A 123 3.55 -23.37 3.22
C VAL A 123 3.25 -24.22 1.98
N LEU A 124 2.28 -23.77 1.18
CA LEU A 124 1.89 -24.36 -0.10
C LEU A 124 2.83 -23.91 -1.22
N LYS A 125 3.25 -22.64 -1.19
CA LYS A 125 4.09 -22.02 -2.21
C LYS A 125 4.90 -20.87 -1.63
N GLU A 126 6.09 -20.67 -2.15
CA GLU A 126 6.97 -19.54 -1.83
C GLU A 126 7.40 -18.87 -3.13
N LEU A 127 7.32 -17.54 -3.16
CA LEU A 127 7.82 -16.70 -4.23
C LEU A 127 8.89 -15.78 -3.66
N HIS A 128 10.10 -15.82 -4.23
CA HIS A 128 11.16 -14.89 -3.86
C HIS A 128 10.94 -13.55 -4.55
N LEU A 129 10.97 -12.48 -3.77
CA LEU A 129 10.92 -11.11 -4.27
C LEU A 129 12.37 -10.65 -4.46
N THR A 130 12.78 -10.36 -5.69
CA THR A 130 14.15 -9.89 -6.00
C THR A 130 14.30 -8.43 -5.59
N MET A 131 15.25 -8.11 -4.71
CA MET A 131 15.57 -6.71 -4.35
C MET A 131 16.66 -6.16 -5.24
N SER A 132 16.50 -4.93 -5.74
CA SER A 132 17.58 -4.22 -6.45
C SER A 132 18.65 -3.68 -5.50
N ASP A 133 19.92 -3.75 -5.88
CA ASP A 133 21.12 -3.44 -5.09
C ASP A 133 21.32 -1.97 -4.62
N LYS A 134 20.32 -1.08 -4.70
CA LYS A 134 20.46 0.32 -4.22
C LYS A 134 19.21 0.84 -3.51
N PRO A 135 19.26 1.12 -2.20
CA PRO A 135 18.17 1.73 -1.46
C PRO A 135 18.26 3.26 -1.56
N ASP A 136 17.66 3.83 -2.60
CA ASP A 136 17.12 5.20 -2.50
C ASP A 136 15.61 5.08 -2.29
N ILE A 137 15.25 4.54 -1.13
CA ILE A 137 13.87 4.55 -0.65
C ILE A 137 13.61 5.97 -0.15
N LYS A 138 13.12 6.85 -1.02
CA LYS A 138 12.35 7.99 -0.57
C LYS A 138 11.05 7.46 0.02
N GLU A 139 11.06 7.41 1.34
CA GLU A 139 9.90 7.24 2.21
C GLU A 139 8.73 8.10 1.69
N VAL A 140 7.70 7.44 1.19
CA VAL A 140 6.37 8.04 1.11
C VAL A 140 5.45 7.18 1.94
N THR A 141 5.51 7.38 3.26
CA THR A 141 4.38 7.12 4.15
C THR A 141 3.28 8.10 3.77
N ARG A 142 2.63 7.89 2.63
CA ARG A 142 1.39 8.62 2.33
C ARG A 142 0.31 7.93 3.14
N LYS A 143 -0.14 8.60 4.22
CA LYS A 143 -1.55 8.56 4.61
C LYS A 143 -2.38 9.13 3.45
N ILE A 144 -2.53 8.33 2.41
CA ILE A 144 -3.61 8.44 1.45
C ILE A 144 -4.70 7.59 2.08
N HIS A 145 -5.63 8.25 2.77
CA HIS A 145 -7.01 7.76 2.89
C HIS A 145 -7.33 6.60 3.84
N GLY A 146 -6.48 6.29 4.81
CA GLY A 146 -6.89 5.41 5.92
C GLY A 146 -7.12 3.93 5.55
N ILE A 147 -6.57 3.47 4.43
CA ILE A 147 -6.61 2.06 4.04
C ILE A 147 -5.19 1.47 4.19
N GLU A 148 -4.99 0.66 5.22
CA GLU A 148 -3.79 -0.16 5.39
C GLU A 148 -3.74 -1.22 4.28
N LYS A 149 -2.62 -1.28 3.54
CA LYS A 149 -2.38 -2.31 2.54
C LYS A 149 -1.01 -2.93 2.77
N ASN A 150 -0.94 -4.25 2.69
CA ASN A 150 0.31 -5.00 2.57
C ASN A 150 0.75 -4.95 1.10
N VAL A 151 1.36 -3.83 0.71
CA VAL A 151 2.03 -3.68 -0.57
C VAL A 151 3.51 -3.93 -0.34
N VAL A 152 4.11 -4.86 -1.10
CA VAL A 152 5.56 -5.03 -1.12
C VAL A 152 6.05 -4.70 -2.53
N GLU A 153 6.76 -3.58 -2.60
CA GLU A 153 7.32 -3.00 -3.81
C GLU A 153 8.82 -3.25 -3.88
N SER A 154 9.30 -3.77 -5.02
CA SER A 154 10.71 -3.76 -5.42
C SER A 154 10.81 -3.25 -6.87
N LYS A 155 12.02 -2.93 -7.36
CA LYS A 155 12.21 -2.47 -8.75
C LYS A 155 11.86 -3.52 -9.81
N GLU A 156 11.92 -4.80 -9.45
CA GLU A 156 11.71 -5.90 -10.39
C GLU A 156 10.42 -6.67 -10.12
N ILE A 157 9.93 -6.70 -8.88
CA ILE A 157 8.69 -7.40 -8.52
C ILE A 157 7.84 -6.56 -7.57
N THR A 158 6.58 -6.29 -7.92
CA THR A 158 5.60 -5.70 -7.01
C THR A 158 4.50 -6.70 -6.69
N GLY A 159 4.38 -7.08 -5.41
CA GLY A 159 3.33 -7.94 -4.89
C GLY A 159 2.26 -7.14 -4.13
N ILE A 160 1.00 -7.32 -4.49
CA ILE A 160 -0.15 -6.72 -3.80
C ILE A 160 -1.08 -7.81 -3.32
N LEU A 161 -1.39 -7.79 -2.02
CA LEU A 161 -2.41 -8.64 -1.45
C LEU A 161 -3.76 -7.92 -1.43
N SER A 162 -4.82 -8.68 -1.72
CA SER A 162 -6.17 -8.28 -1.28
C SER A 162 -6.16 -8.11 0.24
N LYS A 163 -6.97 -7.20 0.80
CA LYS A 163 -7.05 -6.99 2.25
C LYS A 163 -7.43 -8.25 3.03
N GLU A 164 -8.24 -9.13 2.44
CA GLU A 164 -8.59 -10.43 3.03
C GLU A 164 -7.46 -11.48 2.91
N ASN A 165 -6.32 -11.13 2.29
CA ASN A 165 -5.20 -12.02 2.00
C ASN A 165 -5.57 -13.29 1.21
N ASN A 166 -6.69 -13.26 0.49
CA ASN A 166 -7.20 -14.36 -0.33
C ASN A 166 -6.62 -14.37 -1.75
N TYR A 167 -6.05 -13.26 -2.20
CA TYR A 167 -5.52 -13.09 -3.54
C TYR A 167 -4.24 -12.28 -3.56
N ALA A 168 -3.38 -12.57 -4.53
CA ALA A 168 -2.18 -11.79 -4.79
C ALA A 168 -2.07 -11.42 -6.26
N LEU A 169 -1.69 -10.17 -6.52
CA LEU A 169 -1.22 -9.72 -7.82
C LEU A 169 0.30 -9.54 -7.74
N VAL A 170 1.01 -10.22 -8.63
CA VAL A 170 2.47 -10.15 -8.71
C VAL A 170 2.83 -9.61 -10.09
N ASN A 171 3.46 -8.45 -10.10
CA ASN A 171 4.07 -7.86 -11.29
C ASN A 171 5.56 -8.22 -11.28
N THR A 172 6.09 -8.78 -12.38
CA THR A 172 7.52 -9.05 -12.58
C THR A 172 8.03 -8.28 -13.81
N HIS A 173 9.02 -7.41 -13.61
CA HIS A 173 9.80 -6.76 -14.64
C HIS A 173 10.97 -7.67 -15.02
N ARG A 174 11.04 -8.05 -16.30
CA ARG A 174 12.22 -8.71 -16.87
C ARG A 174 12.89 -7.72 -17.80
N SER A 175 13.99 -7.13 -17.36
CA SER A 175 14.89 -6.41 -18.26
C SER A 175 15.66 -7.45 -19.08
N LEU A 176 15.28 -7.62 -20.34
CA LEU A 176 16.08 -8.38 -21.29
C LEU A 176 17.37 -7.61 -21.54
N ILE A 177 18.52 -8.25 -21.27
CA ILE A 177 19.84 -7.67 -21.45
C ILE A 177 19.98 -7.16 -22.89
N ARG A 178 20.19 -5.84 -23.02
CA ARG A 178 20.41 -5.04 -24.24
C ARG A 178 21.02 -5.80 -25.41
N ILE A 179 20.33 -5.77 -26.56
CA ILE A 179 20.91 -5.33 -27.85
C ILE A 179 19.89 -4.44 -28.60
N GLU A 180 18.58 -4.77 -28.61
CA GLU A 180 17.53 -3.97 -29.27
C GLU A 180 16.11 -4.12 -28.67
N GLY A 181 15.94 -4.89 -27.57
CA GLY A 181 14.64 -5.22 -26.98
C GLY A 181 14.29 -4.38 -25.75
N GLY A 182 13.02 -3.96 -25.65
CA GLY A 182 12.48 -3.19 -24.51
C GLY A 182 12.31 -4.00 -23.22
N ASP A 183 11.97 -3.31 -22.13
CA ASP A 183 11.56 -3.98 -20.87
C ASP A 183 10.24 -4.72 -21.09
N ILE A 184 10.18 -5.98 -20.64
CA ILE A 184 8.97 -6.81 -20.66
C ILE A 184 8.45 -6.93 -19.24
N VAL A 185 7.14 -6.70 -19.08
CA VAL A 185 6.46 -6.79 -17.79
C VAL A 185 5.41 -7.90 -17.83
N ASP A 186 5.57 -8.89 -16.95
CA ASP A 186 4.64 -9.99 -16.76
C ASP A 186 3.79 -9.74 -15.51
N LEU A 187 2.47 -9.78 -15.66
CA LEU A 187 1.49 -9.61 -14.59
C LEU A 187 0.78 -10.92 -14.32
N GLU A 188 0.92 -11.45 -13.11
CA GLU A 188 0.34 -12.71 -12.68
C GLU A 188 -0.62 -12.53 -11.52
N TYR A 189 -1.76 -13.22 -11.57
CA TYR A 189 -2.77 -13.19 -10.53
C TYR A 189 -2.94 -14.58 -9.90
N TYR A 190 -2.87 -14.63 -8.57
CA TYR A 190 -2.79 -15.85 -7.79
C TYR A 190 -4.00 -16.02 -6.87
N SER A 191 -4.46 -17.26 -6.73
CA SER A 191 -5.37 -17.66 -5.66
C SER A 191 -4.62 -17.85 -4.33
N ILE A 192 -5.37 -17.91 -3.23
CA ILE A 192 -4.85 -18.18 -1.87
C ILE A 192 -4.04 -19.47 -1.76
N ASP A 193 -4.32 -20.45 -2.63
CA ASP A 193 -3.63 -21.74 -2.67
C ASP A 193 -2.33 -21.70 -3.52
N GLY A 194 -1.95 -20.52 -4.04
CA GLY A 194 -0.75 -20.33 -4.86
C GLY A 194 -0.90 -20.71 -6.33
N LYS A 195 -2.12 -21.00 -6.80
CA LYS A 195 -2.41 -21.29 -8.21
C LYS A 195 -2.46 -19.99 -9.01
N VAL A 196 -1.78 -19.96 -10.16
CA VAL A 196 -1.94 -18.90 -11.15
C VAL A 196 -3.34 -19.00 -11.76
N LEU A 197 -4.14 -17.95 -11.57
CA LEU A 197 -5.48 -17.82 -12.16
C LEU A 197 -5.38 -17.27 -13.59
N TRP A 198 -4.50 -16.29 -13.82
CA TRP A 198 -4.15 -15.80 -15.14
C TRP A 198 -2.77 -15.12 -15.13
N SER A 199 -2.19 -15.00 -16.33
CA SER A 199 -0.94 -14.28 -16.58
C SER A 199 -1.10 -13.42 -17.84
N LYS A 200 -0.56 -12.21 -17.81
CA LYS A 200 -0.57 -11.28 -18.94
C LYS A 200 0.82 -10.68 -19.12
N GLN A 201 1.31 -10.74 -20.35
CA GLN A 201 2.48 -9.98 -20.75
C GLN A 201 2.01 -8.61 -21.29
N LEU A 202 2.63 -7.54 -20.79
CA LEU A 202 2.40 -6.20 -21.34
C LEU A 202 3.19 -5.99 -22.63
N PRO A 203 2.75 -5.05 -23.49
CA PRO A 203 3.55 -4.61 -24.63
C PRO A 203 4.95 -4.16 -24.18
N GLU A 204 5.93 -4.32 -25.07
CA GLU A 204 7.31 -3.89 -24.83
C GLU A 204 7.36 -2.41 -24.43
N ASN A 205 8.27 -2.09 -23.51
CA ASN A 205 8.46 -0.74 -22.96
C ASN A 205 7.25 -0.18 -22.20
N MET A 206 6.26 -1.00 -21.86
CA MET A 206 5.18 -0.60 -20.96
C MET A 206 5.37 -1.19 -19.58
N GLY A 207 5.11 -0.37 -18.57
CA GLY A 207 5.16 -0.71 -17.17
C GLY A 207 3.82 -0.43 -16.50
N ILE A 208 3.76 -0.84 -15.23
CA ILE A 208 2.59 -0.69 -14.38
C ILE A 208 2.94 0.23 -13.21
N ALA A 209 2.00 1.12 -12.87
CA ALA A 209 2.02 1.92 -11.67
C ALA A 209 0.66 1.83 -10.93
N ASN A 210 0.67 2.07 -9.62
CA ASN A 210 -0.53 2.23 -8.77
C ASN A 210 -1.56 1.11 -8.85
N GLN A 211 -1.09 -0.10 -9.10
CA GLN A 211 -1.86 -1.34 -9.08
C GLN A 211 -2.71 -1.49 -7.80
N LYS A 212 -3.91 -2.04 -7.95
CA LYS A 212 -4.88 -2.31 -6.88
C LYS A 212 -5.61 -3.61 -7.19
N VAL A 213 -5.93 -4.36 -6.14
CA VAL A 213 -6.81 -5.53 -6.17
C VAL A 213 -7.97 -5.24 -5.21
N SER A 214 -9.20 -5.56 -5.61
CA SER A 214 -10.38 -5.46 -4.75
C SER A 214 -10.27 -6.44 -3.59
N GLU A 215 -10.93 -6.17 -2.48
CA GLU A 215 -10.89 -7.02 -1.28
C GLU A 215 -11.36 -8.44 -1.59
N ASN A 216 -12.40 -8.57 -2.43
CA ASN A 216 -12.93 -9.85 -2.89
C ASN A 216 -12.18 -10.47 -4.08
N GLY A 217 -11.16 -9.80 -4.62
CA GLY A 217 -10.38 -10.28 -5.78
C GLY A 217 -11.11 -10.26 -7.14
N GLU A 218 -12.34 -9.75 -7.22
CA GLU A 218 -13.08 -9.72 -8.48
C GLU A 218 -12.50 -8.75 -9.52
N ILE A 219 -11.80 -7.70 -9.06
CA ILE A 219 -11.31 -6.60 -9.88
C ILE A 219 -9.84 -6.31 -9.58
N VAL A 220 -9.06 -6.15 -10.64
CA VAL A 220 -7.69 -5.63 -10.63
C VAL A 220 -7.66 -4.34 -11.45
N ALA A 221 -7.10 -3.27 -10.90
CA ALA A 221 -6.96 -1.99 -11.59
C ALA A 221 -5.51 -1.50 -11.51
N TYR A 222 -5.00 -0.93 -12.60
CA TYR A 222 -3.64 -0.39 -12.62
C TYR A 222 -3.47 0.70 -13.68
N ILE A 223 -2.46 1.56 -13.51
CA ILE A 223 -2.05 2.52 -14.53
C ILE A 223 -0.96 1.87 -15.38
N GLN A 224 -1.23 1.69 -16.66
CA GLN A 224 -0.26 1.25 -17.65
C GLN A 224 0.34 2.48 -18.33
N GLY A 225 1.67 2.58 -18.36
CA GLY A 225 2.38 3.68 -19.01
C GLY A 225 3.72 3.23 -19.57
N PHE A 226 4.37 4.06 -20.37
CA PHE A 226 5.70 3.74 -20.88
C PHE A 226 6.77 3.79 -19.79
N ILE A 227 7.68 2.82 -19.78
CA ILE A 227 8.90 2.82 -18.96
C ILE A 227 9.86 3.80 -19.62
N THR A 228 10.03 4.98 -19.03
CA THR A 228 10.78 6.08 -19.62
C THR A 228 12.27 5.75 -19.70
N GLY A 229 12.77 5.60 -20.93
CA GLY A 229 14.20 5.52 -21.25
C GLY A 229 14.71 6.55 -22.27
N ASN A 230 13.84 7.13 -23.12
CA ASN A 230 14.20 8.20 -24.10
C ASN A 230 12.99 8.70 -24.93
N LEU A 231 11.76 8.57 -24.44
CA LEU A 231 10.58 8.96 -25.20
C LEU A 231 10.40 10.49 -25.21
N ASP A 232 10.07 11.06 -26.37
CA ASP A 232 9.68 12.47 -26.49
C ASP A 232 8.47 12.72 -25.56
N ALA A 233 8.30 13.93 -25.02
CA ALA A 233 7.13 14.27 -24.20
C ALA A 233 5.81 14.07 -24.98
N ARG A 234 5.89 14.07 -26.31
CA ARG A 234 4.80 13.73 -27.25
C ARG A 234 4.49 12.24 -27.31
N GLU A 235 5.35 11.37 -26.80
CA GLU A 235 5.25 9.91 -26.80
C GLU A 235 4.80 9.32 -25.46
N TYR A 236 4.56 10.15 -24.45
CA TYR A 236 3.93 9.75 -23.19
C TYR A 236 2.45 9.37 -23.38
N TYR A 237 2.08 8.16 -22.95
CA TYR A 237 0.69 7.68 -22.90
C TYR A 237 0.52 6.84 -21.65
N GLU A 238 -0.47 7.18 -20.83
CA GLU A 238 -0.88 6.43 -19.67
C GLU A 238 -2.36 6.09 -19.77
N LYS A 239 -2.72 4.87 -19.40
CA LYS A 239 -4.11 4.45 -19.29
C LYS A 239 -4.36 3.69 -17.99
N LEU A 240 -5.48 3.95 -17.35
CA LEU A 240 -6.10 3.05 -16.39
C LEU A 240 -6.57 1.81 -17.16
N VAL A 241 -6.20 0.64 -16.66
CA VAL A 241 -6.68 -0.66 -17.13
C VAL A 241 -7.37 -1.34 -15.95
N VAL A 242 -8.56 -1.91 -16.21
CA VAL A 242 -9.32 -2.67 -15.23
C VAL A 242 -9.63 -4.04 -15.81
N ILE A 243 -9.30 -5.07 -15.03
CA ILE A 243 -9.37 -6.47 -15.39
C ILE A 243 -10.23 -7.19 -14.37
N ASN A 244 -11.07 -8.11 -14.82
CA ASN A 244 -11.83 -8.98 -13.92
C ASN A 244 -10.99 -10.19 -13.43
N LYS A 245 -11.52 -10.97 -12.48
CA LYS A 245 -10.85 -12.18 -11.96
C LYS A 245 -10.50 -13.24 -13.02
N LYS A 246 -11.11 -13.21 -14.21
CA LYS A 246 -10.80 -14.14 -15.31
C LYS A 246 -9.64 -13.65 -16.18
N GLY A 247 -9.12 -12.46 -15.94
CA GLY A 247 -8.09 -11.86 -16.78
C GLY A 247 -8.66 -11.15 -18.02
N GLU A 248 -9.95 -10.83 -18.05
CA GLU A 248 -10.55 -10.08 -19.16
C GLU A 248 -10.48 -8.58 -18.85
N GLU A 249 -9.99 -7.78 -19.81
CA GLU A 249 -10.02 -6.32 -19.71
C GLU A 249 -11.47 -5.85 -19.88
N ILE A 250 -12.02 -5.24 -18.84
CA ILE A 250 -13.41 -4.77 -18.81
C ILE A 250 -13.53 -3.24 -18.92
N MET A 251 -12.43 -2.51 -18.66
CA MET A 251 -12.38 -1.07 -18.81
C MET A 251 -10.96 -0.60 -19.12
N ASN A 252 -10.85 0.41 -20.00
CA ASN A 252 -9.64 1.19 -20.18
C ASN A 252 -9.97 2.68 -20.31
N TYR A 253 -9.10 3.54 -19.79
CA TYR A 253 -9.25 4.99 -19.89
C TYR A 253 -7.91 5.73 -19.79
N PRO A 254 -7.63 6.77 -20.60
CA PRO A 254 -8.45 7.20 -21.72
C PRO A 254 -8.35 6.24 -22.90
N LYS A 255 -9.42 6.15 -23.70
CA LYS A 255 -9.45 5.31 -24.91
C LYS A 255 -8.46 5.79 -25.98
N LYS A 256 -8.08 7.07 -25.93
CA LYS A 256 -7.16 7.73 -26.86
C LYS A 256 -6.16 8.60 -26.11
N ARG A 257 -5.04 8.88 -26.78
CA ARG A 257 -3.86 9.53 -26.20
C ARG A 257 -4.09 10.98 -25.75
N ASP A 258 -4.89 11.74 -26.47
CA ASP A 258 -4.92 13.21 -26.37
C ASP A 258 -5.98 13.75 -25.39
N ASP A 259 -6.56 12.86 -24.57
CA ASP A 259 -7.73 13.20 -23.76
C ASP A 259 -7.32 13.83 -22.43
N VAL A 260 -6.39 13.22 -21.69
CA VAL A 260 -5.97 13.67 -20.35
C VAL A 260 -4.64 13.03 -19.94
N ARG A 261 -3.92 13.67 -19.00
CA ARG A 261 -2.80 13.03 -18.30
C ARG A 261 -3.30 12.43 -16.99
N LEU A 262 -3.07 11.13 -16.79
CA LEU A 262 -3.42 10.46 -15.55
C LEU A 262 -2.45 10.89 -14.44
N ARG A 263 -2.97 10.95 -13.21
CA ARG A 263 -2.11 11.02 -12.03
C ARG A 263 -2.01 9.63 -11.42
N ASN A 264 -0.91 9.46 -10.70
CA ASN A 264 -0.51 8.22 -10.06
C ASN A 264 -1.31 7.94 -8.77
N ASP A 265 -2.64 7.90 -8.87
CA ASP A 265 -3.55 7.64 -7.76
C ASP A 265 -4.81 6.90 -8.25
N ILE A 266 -4.98 5.69 -7.72
CA ILE A 266 -6.19 4.89 -7.89
C ILE A 266 -6.84 4.71 -6.52
N SER A 267 -8.12 5.07 -6.43
CA SER A 267 -9.03 4.74 -5.34
C SER A 267 -10.06 3.73 -5.85
N MET A 268 -10.48 2.80 -4.99
CA MET A 268 -11.34 1.69 -5.42
C MET A 268 -12.19 1.22 -4.24
N SER A 269 -13.45 0.87 -4.51
CA SER A 269 -14.33 0.23 -3.53
C SER A 269 -13.89 -1.20 -3.22
N ASP A 270 -14.36 -1.75 -2.09
CA ASP A 270 -13.94 -3.06 -1.61
C ASP A 270 -14.23 -4.19 -2.62
N ASN A 271 -15.33 -4.10 -3.36
CA ASN A 271 -15.67 -5.04 -4.43
C ASN A 271 -15.17 -4.62 -5.83
N GLY A 272 -14.52 -3.45 -5.94
CA GLY A 272 -14.02 -2.88 -7.20
C GLY A 272 -15.07 -2.36 -8.18
N CYS A 273 -16.35 -2.28 -7.80
CA CYS A 273 -17.39 -1.77 -8.71
C CYS A 273 -17.28 -0.26 -8.95
N TYR A 274 -16.65 0.48 -8.04
CA TYR A 274 -16.34 1.91 -8.20
C TYR A 274 -14.84 2.16 -8.16
N ILE A 275 -14.33 2.90 -9.14
CA ILE A 275 -12.93 3.32 -9.21
C ILE A 275 -12.86 4.83 -9.37
N GLY A 276 -11.97 5.49 -8.64
CA GLY A 276 -11.66 6.91 -8.78
C GLY A 276 -10.19 7.14 -9.11
N ILE A 277 -9.92 8.07 -10.02
CA ILE A 277 -8.57 8.50 -10.41
C ILE A 277 -8.49 10.02 -10.44
N SER A 278 -7.28 10.59 -10.29
CA SER A 278 -7.07 12.00 -10.58
C SER A 278 -6.46 12.21 -11.96
N LEU A 279 -6.86 13.31 -12.58
CA LEU A 279 -6.48 13.70 -13.93
C LEU A 279 -5.87 15.09 -13.88
N THR A 280 -4.93 15.37 -14.79
CA THR A 280 -4.51 16.73 -15.12
C THR A 280 -5.09 17.09 -16.48
N THR A 281 -5.94 18.12 -16.51
CA THR A 281 -6.58 18.61 -17.74
C THR A 281 -5.59 19.41 -18.60
N LYS A 282 -5.98 19.74 -19.84
CA LYS A 282 -5.18 20.58 -20.75
C LYS A 282 -4.86 21.96 -20.18
N ASN A 283 -5.70 22.47 -19.27
CA ASN A 283 -5.49 23.75 -18.58
C ASN A 283 -4.66 23.60 -17.30
N ASN A 284 -3.95 22.47 -17.12
CA ASN A 284 -3.21 22.12 -15.92
C ASN A 284 -4.04 22.12 -14.63
N GLN A 285 -5.37 21.98 -14.74
CA GLN A 285 -6.23 21.79 -13.58
C GLN A 285 -6.22 20.33 -13.17
N ILE A 286 -6.19 20.08 -11.85
CA ILE A 286 -6.34 18.73 -11.32
C ILE A 286 -7.81 18.51 -11.01
N VAL A 287 -8.36 17.43 -11.54
CA VAL A 287 -9.75 17.01 -11.31
C VAL A 287 -9.79 15.53 -10.98
N SER A 288 -10.89 15.05 -10.39
CA SER A 288 -11.09 13.62 -10.18
C SER A 288 -12.15 13.07 -11.13
N MET A 289 -11.94 11.85 -11.58
CA MET A 289 -12.86 11.08 -12.39
C MET A 289 -13.20 9.78 -11.69
N PHE A 290 -14.47 9.42 -11.72
CA PHE A 290 -15.00 8.21 -11.11
C PHE A 290 -15.66 7.34 -12.16
N PHE A 291 -15.62 6.03 -11.95
CA PHE A 291 -16.19 5.01 -12.83
C PHE A 291 -17.10 4.09 -12.04
N ASP A 292 -18.27 3.79 -12.60
CA ASP A 292 -19.04 2.59 -12.28
C ASP A 292 -18.62 1.52 -13.29
N VAL A 293 -17.74 0.62 -12.84
CA VAL A 293 -17.07 -0.36 -13.69
C VAL A 293 -18.07 -1.35 -14.28
N LEU A 294 -19.08 -1.76 -13.50
CA LEU A 294 -20.05 -2.77 -13.91
C LEU A 294 -21.08 -2.22 -14.89
N ASN A 295 -21.45 -0.95 -14.74
CA ASN A 295 -22.42 -0.29 -15.60
C ASN A 295 -21.77 0.52 -16.74
N ASN A 296 -20.44 0.51 -16.85
CA ASN A 296 -19.66 1.27 -17.83
C ASN A 296 -20.05 2.75 -17.86
N LYS A 297 -20.20 3.35 -16.68
CA LYS A 297 -20.50 4.78 -16.52
C LYS A 297 -19.30 5.51 -15.94
N SER A 298 -19.20 6.79 -16.22
CA SER A 298 -18.16 7.63 -15.66
C SER A 298 -18.65 9.04 -15.39
N TRP A 299 -18.03 9.68 -14.41
CA TRP A 299 -18.29 11.07 -14.02
C TRP A 299 -16.95 11.76 -13.83
N VAL A 300 -16.73 12.84 -14.59
CA VAL A 300 -15.59 13.73 -14.40
C VAL A 300 -16.07 14.89 -13.55
N SER A 301 -15.47 15.06 -12.39
CA SER A 301 -15.78 16.20 -11.53
C SER A 301 -15.07 17.47 -12.02
N GLU A 302 -15.65 18.62 -11.72
CA GLU A 302 -14.96 19.92 -11.79
C GLU A 302 -13.98 20.14 -10.61
N LYS A 303 -14.03 19.26 -9.59
CA LYS A 303 -13.22 19.34 -8.38
C LYS A 303 -12.17 18.23 -8.34
N HIS A 304 -11.11 18.47 -7.56
CA HIS A 304 -10.19 17.42 -7.14
C HIS A 304 -10.60 16.85 -5.78
N TYR A 305 -10.90 15.55 -5.77
CA TYR A 305 -11.21 14.79 -4.59
C TYR A 305 -10.02 13.95 -4.14
N VAL A 306 -9.61 14.19 -2.90
CA VAL A 306 -8.72 13.33 -2.13
C VAL A 306 -9.63 12.30 -1.44
N VAL A 307 -9.83 11.16 -2.11
CA VAL A 307 -10.79 10.08 -1.78
C VAL A 307 -10.45 9.25 -0.53
N ASN A 308 -11.11 9.49 0.60
CA ASN A 308 -10.91 8.70 1.84
C ASN A 308 -11.40 7.26 1.70
N SER A 309 -12.60 7.07 1.16
CA SER A 309 -13.17 5.73 0.95
C SER A 309 -14.24 5.77 -0.11
N ILE A 310 -14.43 4.64 -0.80
CA ILE A 310 -15.57 4.42 -1.68
C ILE A 310 -16.26 3.13 -1.24
N SER A 311 -17.52 3.21 -0.86
CA SER A 311 -18.27 2.01 -0.48
C SER A 311 -18.82 1.27 -1.71
N ASN A 312 -19.16 -0.01 -1.53
CA ASN A 312 -19.75 -0.85 -2.59
C ASN A 312 -21.13 -0.38 -3.07
N ASN A 313 -21.80 0.49 -2.31
CA ASN A 313 -23.07 1.10 -2.74
C ASN A 313 -22.91 2.46 -3.41
N GLY A 314 -21.67 2.94 -3.61
CA GLY A 314 -21.37 4.17 -4.35
C GLY A 314 -21.24 5.41 -3.48
N ILE A 315 -21.13 5.28 -2.16
CA ILE A 315 -20.91 6.42 -1.27
C ILE A 315 -19.41 6.73 -1.22
N LEU A 316 -19.05 7.87 -1.79
CA LEU A 316 -17.72 8.44 -1.74
C LEU A 316 -17.60 9.32 -0.49
N ASN A 317 -16.64 9.03 0.38
CA ASN A 317 -16.19 9.96 1.42
C ASN A 317 -14.84 10.53 0.98
N ALA A 318 -14.76 11.85 0.82
CA ALA A 318 -13.57 12.49 0.28
C ALA A 318 -13.34 13.87 0.88
N ASN A 319 -12.15 14.38 0.61
CA ASN A 319 -11.80 15.76 0.87
C ASN A 319 -11.66 16.50 -0.46
N ILE A 320 -12.36 17.61 -0.63
CA ILE A 320 -12.11 18.53 -1.73
C ILE A 320 -10.81 19.25 -1.45
N VAL A 321 -9.89 19.24 -2.41
CA VAL A 321 -8.64 20.00 -2.33
C VAL A 321 -8.61 21.06 -3.41
N THR A 322 -8.42 22.31 -3.00
CA THR A 322 -8.13 23.42 -3.92
C THR A 322 -6.63 23.74 -3.89
N PHE A 323 -6.06 23.98 -5.06
CA PHE A 323 -4.66 24.33 -5.21
C PHE A 323 -4.51 25.82 -5.51
N ASN A 324 -3.47 26.43 -4.97
CA ASN A 324 -3.05 27.75 -5.40
C ASN A 324 -2.47 27.64 -6.83
N PRO A 325 -3.00 28.39 -7.80
CA PRO A 325 -2.61 28.28 -9.21
C PRO A 325 -1.15 28.66 -9.47
N HIS A 326 -0.50 29.41 -8.58
CA HIS A 326 0.88 29.87 -8.77
C HIS A 326 1.94 28.90 -8.26
N ASN A 327 1.62 28.04 -7.29
CA ASN A 327 2.61 27.17 -6.67
C ASN A 327 2.10 25.74 -6.36
N LEU A 328 0.88 25.41 -6.79
CA LEU A 328 0.22 24.12 -6.57
C LEU A 328 0.17 23.66 -5.11
N LYS A 329 0.31 24.59 -4.14
CA LYS A 329 0.13 24.26 -2.73
C LYS A 329 -1.36 24.16 -2.42
N GLU A 330 -1.71 23.15 -1.63
CA GLU A 330 -3.05 22.98 -1.07
C GLU A 330 -3.44 24.20 -0.22
N VAL A 331 -4.65 24.70 -0.43
CA VAL A 331 -5.17 25.91 0.22
C VAL A 331 -6.30 25.57 1.19
N THR A 332 -7.24 24.73 0.76
CA THR A 332 -8.43 24.40 1.54
C THR A 332 -8.74 22.92 1.43
N ARG A 333 -9.17 22.35 2.56
CA ARG A 333 -9.67 20.98 2.66
C ARG A 333 -11.09 21.02 3.22
N LYS A 334 -12.06 20.48 2.48
CA LYS A 334 -13.45 20.35 2.93
C LYS A 334 -13.90 18.91 2.76
N GLU A 335 -14.42 18.29 3.81
CA GLU A 335 -15.01 16.96 3.73
C GLU A 335 -16.31 17.01 2.93
N GLU A 336 -16.49 16.04 2.05
CA GLU A 336 -17.67 15.89 1.20
C GLU A 336 -18.05 14.40 1.11
N ILE A 337 -19.34 14.15 1.16
CA ILE A 337 -19.93 12.83 0.90
C ILE A 337 -20.69 12.95 -0.41
N VAL A 338 -20.36 12.10 -1.39
CA VAL A 338 -21.00 12.09 -2.71
C VAL A 338 -21.64 10.72 -2.94
N ASP A 339 -22.89 10.71 -3.38
CA ASP A 339 -23.52 9.51 -3.92
C ASP A 339 -23.15 9.38 -5.40
N LEU A 340 -22.22 8.49 -5.72
CA LEU A 340 -21.77 8.28 -7.10
C LEU A 340 -22.91 7.81 -8.01
N LYS A 341 -23.91 7.09 -7.48
CA LYS A 341 -25.03 6.60 -8.30
C LYS A 341 -25.95 7.71 -8.76
N SER A 342 -26.04 8.83 -8.03
CA SER A 342 -26.86 9.97 -8.45
C SER A 342 -26.16 10.74 -9.57
N VAL A 343 -24.86 10.96 -9.47
CA VAL A 343 -24.09 11.72 -10.48
C VAL A 343 -23.81 10.94 -11.76
N PHE A 344 -23.91 9.61 -11.76
CA PHE A 344 -23.86 8.81 -13.01
C PHE A 344 -25.20 8.74 -13.77
N ARG A 345 -26.28 9.33 -13.24
CA ARG A 345 -27.59 9.36 -13.91
C ARG A 345 -27.81 10.62 -14.75
N GLU A 346 -27.04 11.66 -14.45
CA GLU A 346 -26.94 12.88 -15.23
C GLU A 346 -26.00 12.67 -16.42
#